data_AF-D4DPM6-F1
#
_entry.id   AF-D4DPM6-F1
#
_cell.length_a   1.000
_cell.length_b   1.000
_cell.length_c   1.000
_cell.angle_alpha   90.00
_cell.angle_beta   90.00
_cell.angle_gamma   90.00
#
_symmetry.space_group_name_H-M   'P 1'
#
loop_
_entity.id
_entity.type
_entity.pdbx_description
1 polymer ?
#
loop_
_entity_poly.entity_id
_entity_poly.type
_entity_poly.pdbx_seq_one_letter_code
_entity_poly.pdbx_strand_id
1 'polypeptide(L)'
;MTTMNIAVLIAVLVYGIGSYIHAVRTMLDADKIAALLLGNPEVAAWLKQNLTGSDVADIKAIRLQFGLGLREAKSVLDKYRA
;
A
#
# COMPACT_ATOMS: atom_id res chain seq x y z
N MET A 1 -8.16 40.81 13.16
CA MET A 1 -7.03 39.88 13.42
C MET A 1 -7.49 38.46 13.81
N THR A 2 -8.69 38.26 14.35
CA THR A 2 -9.23 36.95 14.78
C THR A 2 -9.73 36.05 13.64
N THR A 3 -10.36 36.62 12.61
CA THR A 3 -10.87 35.89 11.43
C THR A 3 -9.77 35.22 10.59
N MET A 4 -8.62 35.88 10.46
CA MET A 4 -7.47 35.33 9.72
C MET A 4 -6.88 34.08 10.42
N ASN A 5 -6.90 34.05 11.75
CA ASN A 5 -6.38 32.93 12.53
C ASN A 5 -7.31 31.70 12.46
N ILE A 6 -8.62 31.93 12.46
CA ILE A 6 -9.63 30.86 12.32
C ILE A 6 -9.57 30.23 10.91
N ALA A 7 -9.45 31.05 9.86
CA ALA A 7 -9.33 30.57 8.49
C ALA A 7 -8.08 29.68 8.28
N VAL A 8 -6.95 30.05 8.89
CA VAL A 8 -5.71 29.26 8.85
C VAL A 8 -5.88 27.91 9.57
N LEU A 9 -6.51 27.90 10.74
CA LEU A 9 -6.80 26.65 11.47
C LEU A 9 -7.70 25.69 10.68
N ILE A 10 -8.73 26.23 10.01
CA ILE A 10 -9.63 25.42 9.17
C ILE A 10 -8.87 24.82 7.99
N ALA A 11 -8.01 25.61 7.32
CA ALA A 11 -7.21 25.12 6.19
C ALA A 11 -6.27 23.98 6.59
N VAL A 12 -5.62 24.07 7.75
CA VAL A 12 -4.74 23.02 8.29
C VAL A 12 -5.53 21.74 8.59
N LEU A 13 -6.70 21.86 9.19
CA LEU A 13 -7.59 20.72 9.46
C LEU A 13 -8.04 20.03 8.17
N VAL A 14 -8.50 20.79 7.18
CA VAL A 14 -8.93 20.25 5.89
C VAL A 14 -7.77 19.56 5.16
N TYR A 15 -6.57 20.16 5.19
CA TYR A 15 -5.38 19.55 4.61
C TYR A 15 -5.00 18.23 5.32
N GLY A 16 -5.02 18.21 6.66
CA GLY A 16 -4.73 17.01 7.44
C GLY A 16 -5.72 15.87 7.15
N ILE A 17 -7.02 16.19 7.11
CA ILE A 17 -8.07 15.21 6.79
C ILE A 17 -7.91 14.71 5.35
N GLY A 18 -7.68 15.61 4.39
CA GLY A 18 -7.48 15.25 2.98
C GLY A 18 -6.25 14.33 2.79
N SER A 19 -5.14 14.66 3.45
CA SER A 19 -3.92 13.84 3.46
C SER A 19 -4.16 12.46 4.06
N TYR A 20 -4.89 12.39 5.17
CA TYR A 20 -5.27 11.12 5.81
C TYR A 20 -6.16 10.27 4.90
N ILE A 21 -7.22 10.85 4.33
CA ILE A 21 -8.13 10.13 3.42
C ILE A 21 -7.37 9.62 2.19
N HIS A 22 -6.46 10.42 1.64
CA HIS A 22 -5.63 10.01 0.52
C HIS A 22 -4.73 8.82 0.90
N ALA A 23 -4.07 8.88 2.06
CA ALA A 23 -3.25 7.78 2.56
C ALA A 23 -4.07 6.49 2.73
N VAL A 24 -5.24 6.55 3.35
CA VAL A 24 -6.15 5.40 3.53
C VAL A 24 -6.59 4.83 2.19
N ARG A 25 -6.97 5.69 1.22
CA ARG A 25 -7.38 5.22 -0.11
C ARG A 25 -6.25 4.49 -0.83
N THR A 26 -5.02 5.03 -0.79
CA THR A 26 -3.86 4.34 -1.40
C THR A 26 -3.53 3.00 -0.76
N MET A 27 -3.74 2.85 0.55
CA MET A 27 -3.59 1.56 1.24
C MET A 27 -4.68 0.58 0.80
N LEU A 28 -5.94 1.05 0.73
CA LEU A 28 -7.06 0.25 0.26
C LEU A 28 -6.87 -0.24 -1.17
N ASP A 29 -6.32 0.60 -2.05
CA ASP A 29 -6.04 0.23 -3.44
C ASP A 29 -4.92 -0.81 -3.54
N ALA A 30 -3.83 -0.63 -2.77
CA ALA A 30 -2.78 -1.65 -2.66
C ALA A 30 -3.32 -2.99 -2.15
N ASP A 31 -4.21 -2.96 -1.16
CA ASP A 31 -4.85 -4.14 -0.61
C ASP A 31 -5.78 -4.84 -1.61
N LYS A 32 -6.50 -4.08 -2.44
CA LYS A 32 -7.32 -4.65 -3.52
C LYS A 32 -6.46 -5.33 -4.58
N ILE A 33 -5.37 -4.68 -4.99
CA ILE A 33 -4.42 -5.26 -5.95
C ILE A 33 -3.81 -6.55 -5.40
N ALA A 34 -3.40 -6.53 -4.13
CA ALA A 34 -2.90 -7.73 -3.47
C ALA A 34 -3.93 -8.86 -3.41
N ALA A 35 -5.19 -8.55 -3.09
CA ALA A 35 -6.26 -9.55 -3.07
C ALA A 35 -6.54 -10.14 -4.47
N LEU A 36 -6.52 -9.31 -5.52
CA LEU A 36 -6.70 -9.76 -6.90
C LEU A 36 -5.55 -10.68 -7.35
N LEU A 37 -4.32 -10.30 -7.04
CA LEU A 37 -3.12 -11.09 -7.36
C LEU A 37 -3.12 -12.42 -6.62
N LEU A 38 -3.40 -12.43 -5.32
CA LEU A 38 -3.45 -13.65 -4.52
C LEU A 38 -4.66 -14.54 -4.85
N GLY A 39 -5.69 -13.99 -5.50
CA GLY A 39 -6.78 -14.77 -6.08
C GLY A 39 -6.35 -15.65 -7.26
N ASN A 40 -5.17 -15.41 -7.84
CA ASN A 40 -4.61 -16.24 -8.90
C ASN A 40 -3.69 -17.34 -8.31
N PRO A 41 -3.98 -18.64 -8.52
CA PRO A 41 -3.15 -19.73 -8.00
C PRO A 41 -1.71 -19.72 -8.55
N GLU A 42 -1.46 -19.19 -9.75
CA GLU A 42 -0.12 -19.08 -10.32
C GLU A 42 0.75 -18.09 -9.55
N VAL A 43 0.15 -16.99 -9.09
CA VAL A 43 0.85 -15.99 -8.27
C VAL A 43 1.23 -16.59 -6.92
N ALA A 44 0.31 -17.32 -6.28
CA ALA A 44 0.60 -18.00 -5.02
C ALA A 44 1.71 -19.06 -5.17
N ALA A 45 1.68 -19.82 -6.27
CA ALA A 45 2.74 -20.79 -6.58
C ALA A 45 4.10 -20.11 -6.79
N TRP A 46 4.13 -18.99 -7.52
CA TRP A 46 5.34 -18.22 -7.73
C TRP A 46 5.89 -17.65 -6.42
N LEU A 47 5.04 -17.07 -5.57
CA LEU A 47 5.43 -16.54 -4.26
C LEU A 47 6.03 -17.65 -3.39
N LYS A 48 5.39 -18.82 -3.33
CA LYS A 48 5.91 -19.96 -2.56
C LYS A 48 7.31 -20.42 -2.99
N GLN A 49 7.62 -20.32 -4.28
CA GLN A 49 8.90 -20.79 -4.83
C GLN A 49 10.00 -19.73 -4.77
N ASN A 50 9.66 -18.44 -4.83
CA ASN A 50 10.62 -17.35 -5.02
C ASN A 50 10.85 -16.52 -3.76
N LEU A 51 9.97 -16.60 -2.76
CA LEU A 51 10.16 -15.90 -1.50
C LEU A 51 11.19 -16.62 -0.63
N THR A 52 12.15 -15.85 -0.14
CA THR A 52 13.28 -16.30 0.67
C THR A 52 13.04 -16.16 2.17
N GLY A 53 11.98 -15.43 2.55
CA GLY A 53 11.68 -15.08 3.94
C GLY A 53 12.26 -13.74 4.37
N SER A 54 13.15 -13.13 3.58
CA SER A 54 13.70 -11.80 3.86
C SER A 54 12.81 -10.70 3.26
N ASP A 55 12.18 -9.88 4.10
CA ASP A 55 11.22 -8.85 3.68
C ASP A 55 11.72 -7.96 2.53
N VAL A 56 12.96 -7.47 2.62
CA VAL A 56 13.52 -6.55 1.62
C VAL A 56 13.76 -7.27 0.29
N ALA A 57 14.28 -8.50 0.33
CA ALA A 57 14.54 -9.29 -0.87
C ALA A 57 13.23 -9.73 -1.53
N ASP A 58 12.28 -10.17 -0.72
CA ASP A 58 10.96 -10.65 -1.11
C ASP A 58 10.12 -9.52 -1.75
N ILE A 59 10.07 -8.34 -1.13
CA ILE A 59 9.41 -7.16 -1.71
C ILE A 59 10.08 -6.79 -3.04
N LYS A 60 11.42 -6.82 -3.12
CA LYS A 60 12.13 -6.51 -4.38
C LYS A 60 11.78 -7.51 -5.48
N ALA A 61 11.71 -8.80 -5.16
CA ALA A 61 11.35 -9.85 -6.11
C ALA A 61 9.90 -9.68 -6.60
N ILE A 62 8.95 -9.42 -5.70
CA ILE A 62 7.54 -9.16 -6.03
C ILE A 62 7.40 -7.94 -6.95
N ARG A 63 8.10 -6.84 -6.63
CA ARG A 63 8.09 -5.62 -7.46
C ARG A 63 8.61 -5.88 -8.86
N LEU A 64 9.69 -6.66 -8.99
CA LEU A 64 10.30 -6.99 -10.27
C LEU A 64 9.38 -7.89 -11.11
N GLN A 65 8.76 -8.89 -10.48
CA GLN A 65 7.94 -9.87 -11.18
C GLN A 65 6.59 -9.31 -11.64
N PHE A 66 5.92 -8.56 -10.77
CA PHE A 66 4.54 -8.10 -11.00
C PHE A 66 4.46 -6.61 -11.39
N GLY A 67 5.60 -5.92 -11.54
CA GLY A 67 5.64 -4.51 -11.92
C GLY A 67 5.04 -3.56 -10.87
N LEU A 68 4.98 -4.00 -9.61
CA LEU A 68 4.28 -3.30 -8.54
C LEU A 68 5.08 -2.16 -7.91
N GLY A 69 4.37 -1.16 -7.44
CA GLY A 69 4.87 -0.16 -6.51
C GLY A 69 5.25 -0.76 -5.15
N LEU A 70 6.01 -0.01 -4.36
CA LEU A 70 6.51 -0.48 -3.07
C LEU A 70 5.39 -0.88 -2.10
N ARG A 71 4.32 -0.07 -2.03
CA ARG A 71 3.19 -0.33 -1.12
C ARG A 71 2.37 -1.55 -1.55
N GLU A 72 2.17 -1.72 -2.84
CA GLU A 72 1.42 -2.84 -3.41
C GLU A 72 2.19 -4.14 -3.17
N ALA A 73 3.49 -4.18 -3.49
CA ALA A 73 4.32 -5.35 -3.24
C ALA A 73 4.42 -5.70 -1.76
N LYS A 74 4.48 -4.68 -0.88
CA LYS A 74 4.40 -4.89 0.56
C LYS A 74 3.05 -5.49 0.97
N SER A 75 1.94 -4.94 0.48
CA SER A 75 0.59 -5.48 0.76
C SER A 75 0.44 -6.93 0.27
N VAL A 76 0.99 -7.27 -0.91
CA VAL A 76 1.03 -8.66 -1.41
C VAL A 76 1.79 -9.57 -0.44
N LEU A 77 2.98 -9.15 -0.01
CA LEU A 77 3.80 -9.94 0.92
C LEU A 77 3.11 -10.11 2.28
N ASP A 78 2.58 -9.02 2.83
CA ASP A 78 1.87 -9.00 4.12
C ASP A 78 0.65 -9.92 4.07
N LYS A 79 -0.16 -9.88 2.99
CA LYS A 79 -1.33 -10.75 2.83
C LYS A 79 -1.00 -12.21 2.53
N TYR A 80 0.11 -12.47 1.85
CA TYR A 80 0.56 -13.85 1.61
C TYR A 80 1.03 -14.53 2.90
N ARG A 81 1.59 -13.74 3.84
CA ARG A 81 2.12 -14.23 5.13
C ARG A 81 1.12 -14.14 6.29
N ALA A 82 0.02 -13.42 6.11
CA ALA A 82 -1.07 -13.32 7.08
C ALA A 82 -1.80 -14.67 7.23
#